data_AF-A0A9E2GCN8-F1
#
_entry.id   AF-A0A9E2GCN8-F1
#
_cell.length_a   1.000
_cell.length_b   1.000
_cell.length_c   1.000
_cell.angle_alpha   90.00
_cell.angle_beta   90.00
_cell.angle_gamma   90.00
#
_symmetry.space_group_name_H-M   'P 1'
#
loop_
_entity.id
_entity.type
_entity.pdbx_description
1 polymer ?
#
loop_
_entity_poly.entity_id
_entity_poly.type
_entity_poly.pdbx_seq_one_letter_code
_entity_poly.pdbx_strand_id
1 'polypeptide(L)'
;LKEDTIDLITFTSSSTVKNFKALLPDNIFETQLKDITIACIGPITAETARDLGFNVNIVANSFTIPGLCEAILDYYRFPDKLNSQ
;
A
#
# COMPACT_ATOMS: atom_id res chain seq x y z
N LEU A 1 -3.14 -10.67 -18.48
CA LEU A 1 -2.69 -9.42 -17.83
C LEU A 1 -3.30 -8.30 -18.64
N LYS A 2 -4.20 -7.48 -18.07
CA LYS A 2 -4.64 -6.27 -18.76
C LYS A 2 -3.47 -5.31 -18.64
N GLU A 3 -2.79 -5.07 -19.74
CA GLU A 3 -1.74 -4.06 -19.81
C GLU A 3 -2.40 -2.73 -19.39
N ASP A 4 -1.76 -2.01 -18.46
CA ASP A 4 -2.13 -0.67 -17.94
C ASP A 4 -2.94 -0.55 -16.64
N THR A 5 -3.07 -1.58 -15.79
CA THR A 5 -3.64 -1.42 -14.43
C THR A 5 -2.64 -1.74 -13.34
N ILE A 6 -2.37 -0.78 -12.45
CA ILE A 6 -1.61 -1.00 -11.21
C ILE A 6 -2.56 -1.62 -10.18
N ASP A 7 -2.32 -2.89 -9.82
CA ASP A 7 -3.14 -3.59 -8.84
C ASP A 7 -2.76 -3.24 -7.39
N LEU A 8 -1.46 -3.04 -7.15
CA LEU A 8 -0.90 -2.82 -5.83
C LEU A 8 0.38 -1.99 -5.88
N ILE A 9 0.54 -1.11 -4.89
CA ILE A 9 1.78 -0.36 -4.64
C ILE A 9 2.35 -0.75 -3.28
N THR A 10 3.64 -1.07 -3.23
CA THR A 10 4.36 -1.36 -1.99
C THR A 10 5.25 -0.19 -1.57
N PHE A 11 5.25 0.14 -0.28
CA PHE A 11 6.20 1.06 0.33
C PHE A 11 7.04 0.37 1.41
N THR A 12 8.36 0.44 1.25
CA THR A 12 9.33 -0.11 2.20
C THR A 12 9.96 0.95 3.10
N SER A 13 9.60 2.22 2.91
CA SER A 13 10.03 3.31 3.78
C SER A 13 9.09 4.50 3.69
N SER A 14 8.98 5.26 4.79
CA SER A 14 8.20 6.50 4.83
C SER A 14 8.73 7.57 3.86
N SER A 15 10.04 7.61 3.58
CA SER A 15 10.60 8.57 2.61
C SER A 15 10.16 8.25 1.19
N THR A 16 10.04 6.96 0.83
CA THR A 16 9.49 6.55 -0.47
C THR A 16 8.04 7.01 -0.61
N VAL A 17 7.21 6.89 0.43
CA VAL A 17 5.81 7.38 0.39
C VAL A 17 5.77 8.88 0.12
N LYS A 18 6.53 9.67 0.90
CA LYS A 18 6.56 11.14 0.78
C LYS A 18 7.02 11.58 -0.60
N ASN A 19 8.13 11.00 -1.07
CA ASN A 19 8.70 11.35 -2.36
C ASN A 19 7.78 10.92 -3.51
N PHE A 20 7.15 9.75 -3.41
CA PHE A 20 6.19 9.30 -4.43
C PHE A 20 4.98 10.22 -4.50
N LYS A 21 4.36 10.58 -3.37
CA LYS A 21 3.24 11.53 -3.34
C LYS A 21 3.62 12.90 -3.91
N ALA A 22 4.81 13.40 -3.61
CA ALA A 22 5.29 14.69 -4.10
C ALA A 22 5.55 14.71 -5.63
N LEU A 23 5.85 13.56 -6.24
CA LEU A 23 6.07 13.45 -7.68
C LEU A 23 4.77 13.24 -8.48
N LEU A 24 3.68 12.89 -7.80
CA LEU A 24 2.41 12.62 -8.46
C LEU A 24 1.64 13.90 -8.73
N PRO A 25 1.14 14.11 -9.96
CA PRO A 25 0.14 15.14 -10.22
C PRO A 25 -1.12 14.90 -9.38
N ASP A 26 -1.69 15.96 -8.81
CA ASP A 26 -2.85 15.86 -7.91
C ASP A 26 -4.05 15.15 -8.56
N ASN A 27 -4.26 15.38 -9.86
CA ASN A 27 -5.33 14.74 -10.62
C ASN A 27 -5.15 13.22 -10.72
N ILE A 28 -3.91 12.72 -10.83
CA ILE A 28 -3.64 11.27 -10.91
C ILE A 28 -3.90 10.60 -9.57
N PHE A 29 -3.51 11.25 -8.47
CA PHE A 29 -3.72 10.71 -7.15
C PHE A 29 -5.21 10.46 -6.85
N GLU A 30 -6.06 11.46 -7.08
CA GLU A 30 -7.50 11.36 -6.81
C GLU A 30 -8.24 10.42 -7.78
N THR A 31 -7.82 10.35 -9.05
CA THR A 31 -8.57 9.60 -10.09
C THR A 31 -8.09 8.18 -10.32
N GLN A 32 -6.83 7.86 -10.00
CA GLN A 32 -6.23 6.56 -10.35
C GLN A 32 -5.65 5.82 -9.15
N LEU A 33 -5.16 6.51 -8.12
CA LEU A 33 -4.41 5.88 -7.04
C LEU A 33 -5.20 5.71 -5.75
N LYS A 34 -6.30 6.44 -5.59
CA LYS A 34 -7.12 6.42 -4.38
C LYS A 34 -7.67 5.03 -4.02
N ASP A 35 -8.02 4.27 -5.05
CA ASP A 35 -8.63 2.94 -4.91
C ASP A 35 -7.62 1.79 -5.14
N ILE A 36 -6.33 2.10 -5.31
CA ILE A 36 -5.28 1.09 -5.47
C ILE A 36 -4.94 0.47 -4.13
N THR A 37 -4.66 -0.83 -4.13
CA THR A 37 -4.23 -1.53 -2.92
C THR A 37 -2.84 -1.03 -2.49
N ILE A 38 -2.72 -0.54 -1.26
CA ILE A 38 -1.43 -0.10 -0.71
C ILE A 38 -0.93 -1.07 0.35
N ALA A 39 0.32 -1.50 0.21
CA ALA A 39 1.02 -2.35 1.16
C ALA A 39 2.26 -1.67 1.75
N CYS A 40 2.41 -1.72 3.07
CA CYS A 40 3.54 -1.11 3.77
C CYS A 40 4.34 -2.15 4.55
N ILE A 41 5.67 -2.03 4.52
CA ILE A 41 6.59 -2.94 5.24
C ILE A 41 6.46 -2.86 6.76
N GLY A 42 5.85 -1.81 7.30
CA GLY A 42 5.71 -1.63 8.74
C GLY A 42 4.84 -0.43 9.13
N PRO A 43 4.55 -0.28 10.42
CA PRO A 43 3.55 0.65 10.94
C PRO A 43 3.90 2.11 10.69
N ILE A 44 5.18 2.49 10.80
CA ILE A 44 5.63 3.88 10.56
C ILE A 44 5.41 4.29 9.09
N THR A 45 5.66 3.36 8.16
CA THR A 45 5.42 3.60 6.73
C THR A 45 3.93 3.68 6.42
N ALA A 46 3.13 2.81 7.06
CA ALA A 46 1.67 2.83 6.95
C ALA A 46 1.06 4.13 7.45
N GLU A 47 1.49 4.61 8.63
CA GLU A 47 1.06 5.89 9.19
C GLU A 47 1.37 7.05 8.24
N THR A 48 2.61 7.12 7.74
CA THR A 48 3.00 8.15 6.76
C THR A 48 2.12 8.11 5.49
N ALA A 49 1.77 6.92 5.01
CA ALA A 49 0.90 6.77 3.84
C ALA A 49 -0.53 7.24 4.12
N ARG A 50 -1.10 6.89 5.28
CA ARG A 50 -2.43 7.36 5.69
C ARG A 50 -2.49 8.88 5.84
N ASP A 51 -1.47 9.49 6.46
CA ASP A 51 -1.38 10.94 6.62
C ASP A 51 -1.35 11.69 5.27
N LEU A 52 -0.82 11.04 4.23
CA LEU A 52 -0.75 11.56 2.87
C LEU A 52 -1.97 11.21 2.01
N GLY A 53 -2.99 10.60 2.61
CA GLY A 53 -4.28 10.29 1.97
C GLY A 53 -4.34 8.95 1.24
N PHE A 54 -3.31 8.10 1.33
CA PHE A 54 -3.36 6.76 0.77
C PHE A 54 -4.26 5.85 1.62
N ASN A 55 -5.05 4.99 0.96
CA ASN A 55 -5.79 3.94 1.63
C ASN A 55 -4.87 2.73 1.88
N VAL A 56 -4.35 2.57 3.10
CA VAL A 56 -3.44 1.46 3.44
C VAL A 56 -4.22 0.20 3.77
N ASN A 57 -4.15 -0.79 2.89
CA ASN A 57 -4.86 -2.07 3.03
C ASN A 57 -4.04 -3.15 3.74
N ILE A 58 -2.71 -3.10 3.59
CA ILE A 58 -1.81 -4.16 4.06
C ILE A 58 -0.65 -3.54 4.83
N VAL A 59 -0.39 -4.07 6.03
CA VAL A 59 0.79 -3.74 6.82
C VAL A 59 1.46 -5.03 7.24
N ALA A 60 2.74 -5.18 6.92
CA ALA A 60 3.49 -6.36 7.29
C ALA A 60 3.70 -6.45 8.81
N ASN A 61 3.48 -7.63 9.38
CA ASN A 61 3.75 -7.89 10.81
C ASN A 61 5.26 -7.94 11.09
N SER A 62 6.03 -8.45 10.12
CA SER A 62 7.50 -8.49 10.19
C SER A 62 8.07 -7.48 9.20
N PHE A 63 8.92 -6.57 9.69
CA PHE A 63 9.47 -5.44 8.90
C PHE A 63 10.63 -5.86 7.99
N THR A 64 10.38 -6.89 7.18
CA THR A 64 11.32 -7.51 6.27
C THR A 64 10.64 -7.74 4.93
N ILE A 65 11.43 -7.92 3.86
CA ILE A 65 10.86 -8.22 2.53
C ILE A 65 10.02 -9.51 2.56
N PRO A 66 10.47 -10.64 3.15
CA PRO A 66 9.61 -11.83 3.27
C PRO A 66 8.30 -11.55 4.01
N GLY A 67 8.35 -10.81 5.13
CA GLY A 67 7.15 -10.47 5.89
C GLY A 67 6.13 -9.62 5.10
N LEU A 68 6.63 -8.72 4.25
CA LEU A 68 5.78 -7.95 3.34
C LEU A 68 5.15 -8.85 2.26
N CYS A 69 5.93 -9.74 1.66
CA CYS A 69 5.41 -10.71 0.69
C CYS A 69 4.34 -11.61 1.30
N GLU A 70 4.56 -12.13 2.51
CA GLU A 70 3.59 -12.95 3.24
C GLU A 70 2.28 -12.18 3.48
N ALA A 71 2.37 -10.94 3.98
CA ALA A 71 1.19 -10.11 4.22
C ALA A 71 0.38 -9.84 2.94
N ILE A 72 1.06 -9.64 1.80
CA ILE A 72 0.41 -9.48 0.49
C ILE A 72 -0.28 -10.77 0.05
N LEU A 73 0.40 -11.92 0.19
CA LEU A 73 -0.18 -13.21 -0.16
C LEU A 73 -1.41 -13.53 0.69
N ASP A 74 -1.36 -13.24 1.98
CA ASP A 74 -2.48 -13.47 2.91
C ASP A 74 -3.69 -12.60 2.55
N TYR A 75 -3.47 -11.32 2.20
CA TYR A 75 -4.52 -10.41 1.77
C TYR A 75 -5.31 -10.93 0.57
N TYR A 76 -4.62 -11.43 -0.47
CA TYR A 76 -5.29 -11.94 -1.67
C TYR A 76 -5.81 -13.38 -1.52
N ARG A 77 -5.27 -14.18 -0.60
CA ARG A 77 -5.75 -15.54 -0.34
C ARG A 77 -6.99 -15.57 0.56
N PHE A 78 -7.11 -14.63 1.50
CA PHE A 78 -8.13 -14.64 2.54
C PHE A 78 -8.83 -13.28 2.70
N PRO A 79 -9.57 -12.81 1.68
CA PRO A 79 -10.21 -11.49 1.70
C PRO A 79 -11.18 -11.30 2.88
N ASP A 80 -11.81 -12.37 3.37
CA ASP A 80 -12.82 -12.31 4.44
C ASP A 80 -12.25 -12.14 5.86
N LYS A 81 -10.95 -12.39 6.08
CA LYS A 81 -10.33 -12.35 7.42
C LYS A 81 -9.90 -10.95 7.88
N LEU A 82 -9.84 -9.97 6.98
CA LEU A 82 -9.31 -8.63 7.29
C LEU A 82 -10.39 -7.62 7.73
N ASN A 83 -11.68 -7.90 7.52
CA ASN A 83 -12.78 -7.02 7.93
C ASN A 83 -13.24 -7.23 9.40
N SER A 84 -12.44 -7.93 10.21
CA SER A 84 -12.79 -8.33 11.58
C SER A 84 -11.99 -7.62 12.67
N GLN A 85 -11.36 -6.48 12.39
CA GLN A 85 -10.71 -5.62 13.40
C GLN A 85 -11.19 -4.19 13.32
#